data_AF-A0A9P9IJX4-F1
#
_entry.id   AF-A0A9P9IJX4-F1
#
_cell.length_a   1.000
_cell.length_b   1.000
_cell.length_c   1.000
_cell.angle_alpha   90.00
_cell.angle_beta   90.00
_cell.angle_gamma   90.00
#
_symmetry.space_group_name_H-M   'P 1'
#
loop_
_entity.id
_entity.type
_entity.pdbx_description
1 polymer ?
#
loop_
_entity_poly.entity_id
_entity_poly.type
_entity_poly.pdbx_seq_one_letter_code
_entity_poly.pdbx_strand_id
1 'polypeptide(L)'
;MACNDNLTQPRPFMPTTKLNATQLLALTTLATGEQELLFPVSNQHHDIKGSTTYVEPTPPDSATSKDEAGDENAQSSLELVLAYADQVSEKILQGDREDAQASREALRVLIDYVDQTVLATKNIHPVVASSPLSDSQKSKLLRSYYEALHAADVDIRPQESGLFGASSTTKVTPTIYTVFGGQGLRGDCIQELREIITTYSSLTKDLIHDAAILLTNLSATDASVSQLFPQGLDILAWLHDPAQVPDSTYSTSAPVSTPMIGIVQLAHYEVTCKTLGLTPGQFRSRIAGTTGHSQGIITAAATAVADDWPSWREVTRAAITTLFWIGVRTQQAWNTLQCNTTVSEAMVQDSIDHGERAPSPMLSVRGLAREDVQRCVDATNRYFKHGGHYLAITMTNGPRHFVVSGPPKYLYGLNLQIRKAKQLLMQRNADDDSKAAVVGSRFLDVSVPFHTNLLDEAISMIQNDVKDILLQSSAMTIPVFNTEDGQDTGSEADEANVLHKLVELVVRRSVDWEKAIETLATHTVLDFGPGGVHGISSLSSSVRVILAGTLGGRKAGVGYKGDLFM
;
A
#
# COMPACT_ATOMS: atom_id res chain seq x y z
N MET A 1 -37.87 -16.37 -58.00
CA MET A 1 -37.16 -15.37 -57.18
C MET A 1 -38.07 -15.00 -56.04
N ALA A 2 -37.90 -15.65 -54.88
CA ALA A 2 -38.64 -15.35 -53.66
C ALA A 2 -37.70 -14.60 -52.73
N CYS A 3 -38.04 -13.35 -52.42
CA CYS A 3 -37.41 -12.56 -51.35
C CYS A 3 -37.80 -13.15 -50.00
N ASN A 4 -36.81 -13.46 -49.17
CA ASN A 4 -37.01 -13.90 -47.81
C ASN A 4 -36.40 -12.83 -46.89
N ASP A 5 -37.23 -11.87 -46.48
CA ASP A 5 -36.89 -10.90 -45.43
C ASP A 5 -37.09 -11.57 -44.07
N ASN A 6 -36.02 -12.17 -43.54
CA ASN A 6 -35.94 -12.52 -42.13
C ASN A 6 -35.10 -11.46 -41.42
N LEU A 7 -35.77 -10.37 -41.04
CA LEU A 7 -35.31 -9.45 -40.01
C LEU A 7 -35.25 -10.23 -38.68
N THR A 8 -34.03 -10.46 -38.20
CA THR A 8 -33.75 -10.93 -36.84
C THR A 8 -34.34 -9.93 -35.83
N GLN A 9 -35.41 -10.33 -35.15
CA GLN A 9 -35.90 -9.57 -34.00
C GLN A 9 -34.86 -9.59 -32.87
N PRO A 10 -34.64 -8.47 -32.16
CA PRO A 10 -33.86 -8.50 -30.92
C PRO A 10 -34.61 -9.36 -29.90
N ARG A 11 -33.94 -10.37 -29.34
CA ARG A 11 -34.48 -11.14 -28.21
C ARG A 11 -34.78 -10.18 -27.05
N PRO A 12 -35.94 -10.31 -26.38
CA PRO A 12 -36.24 -9.46 -25.23
C PRO A 12 -35.29 -9.81 -24.09
N PHE A 13 -34.45 -8.85 -23.68
CA PHE A 13 -33.76 -8.90 -22.41
C PHE A 13 -34.82 -8.96 -21.29
N MET A 14 -34.88 -10.07 -20.54
CA MET A 14 -35.66 -10.10 -19.31
C MET A 14 -35.03 -9.12 -18.31
N PRO A 15 -35.84 -8.32 -17.58
CA PRO A 15 -35.29 -7.53 -16.48
C PRO A 15 -34.77 -8.49 -15.40
N THR A 16 -33.45 -8.48 -15.19
CA THR A 16 -32.70 -9.23 -14.17
C THR A 16 -33.21 -8.97 -12.75
N THR A 17 -33.91 -7.85 -12.54
CA THR A 17 -34.48 -7.37 -11.26
C THR A 17 -35.57 -8.25 -10.64
N LYS A 18 -35.96 -9.38 -11.25
CA LYS A 18 -36.97 -10.31 -10.68
C LYS A 18 -36.42 -11.70 -10.34
N LEU A 19 -35.16 -12.00 -10.65
CA LEU A 19 -34.56 -13.32 -10.41
C LEU A 19 -33.77 -13.30 -9.10
N ASN A 20 -33.85 -14.39 -8.32
CA ASN A 20 -32.92 -14.60 -7.21
C ASN A 20 -31.58 -15.20 -7.72
N ALA A 21 -30.53 -15.16 -6.90
CA ALA A 21 -29.20 -15.62 -7.29
C ALA A 21 -29.21 -17.06 -7.87
N THR A 22 -29.94 -17.99 -7.25
CA THR A 22 -30.03 -19.38 -7.71
C THR A 22 -30.72 -19.51 -9.07
N GLN A 23 -31.79 -18.75 -9.31
CA GLN A 23 -32.49 -18.73 -10.60
C GLN A 23 -31.63 -18.10 -11.70
N LEU A 24 -30.90 -17.05 -11.37
CA LEU A 24 -29.96 -16.40 -12.29
C LEU A 24 -28.86 -17.39 -12.71
N LEU A 25 -28.28 -18.08 -11.73
CA LEU A 25 -27.24 -19.09 -11.95
C LEU A 25 -27.75 -20.21 -12.84
N ALA A 26 -28.94 -20.76 -12.57
CA ALA A 26 -29.52 -21.79 -13.42
C ALA A 26 -29.65 -21.33 -14.89
N LEU A 27 -30.02 -20.07 -15.12
CA LEU A 27 -30.13 -19.51 -16.47
C LEU A 27 -28.77 -19.27 -17.13
N THR A 28 -27.78 -18.75 -16.38
CA THR A 28 -26.43 -18.52 -16.92
C THR A 28 -25.71 -19.83 -17.20
N THR A 29 -25.85 -20.83 -16.33
CA THR A 29 -25.32 -22.19 -16.49
C THR A 29 -25.90 -22.90 -17.72
N LEU A 30 -27.20 -22.73 -17.97
CA LEU A 30 -27.84 -23.22 -19.20
C LEU A 30 -27.33 -22.50 -20.46
N ALA A 31 -26.97 -21.22 -20.35
CA ALA A 31 -26.47 -20.42 -21.46
C ALA A 31 -24.98 -20.69 -21.78
N THR A 32 -24.18 -21.06 -20.77
CA THR A 32 -22.76 -21.39 -20.90
C THR A 32 -22.50 -22.89 -21.10
N GLY A 33 -23.53 -23.74 -21.05
CA GLY A 33 -23.41 -25.19 -21.25
C GLY A 33 -22.78 -25.94 -20.09
N GLU A 34 -22.67 -25.33 -18.91
CA GLU A 34 -22.02 -25.94 -17.75
C GLU A 34 -22.94 -26.98 -17.08
N GLN A 35 -22.57 -28.26 -17.11
CA GLN A 35 -23.42 -29.35 -16.59
C GLN A 35 -23.19 -29.71 -15.11
N GLU A 36 -22.25 -29.09 -14.39
CA GLU A 36 -21.94 -29.44 -13.00
C GLU A 36 -21.91 -28.22 -12.07
N LEU A 37 -23.07 -27.86 -11.51
CA LEU A 37 -23.12 -27.07 -10.26
C LEU A 37 -23.14 -28.05 -9.08
N LEU A 38 -22.00 -28.23 -8.41
CA LEU A 38 -21.98 -28.74 -7.03
C LEU A 38 -22.47 -27.61 -6.12
N PHE A 39 -23.77 -27.53 -5.89
CA PHE A 39 -24.34 -26.68 -4.86
C PHE A 39 -23.74 -27.08 -3.50
N PRO A 40 -23.12 -26.19 -2.73
CA PRO A 40 -22.79 -26.48 -1.35
C PRO A 40 -24.09 -26.54 -0.55
N VAL A 41 -24.63 -27.75 -0.41
CA VAL A 41 -25.71 -28.03 0.54
C VAL A 41 -25.11 -27.84 1.93
N SER A 42 -25.55 -26.79 2.62
CA SER A 42 -25.30 -26.66 4.06
C SER A 42 -25.82 -27.91 4.76
N ASN A 43 -24.92 -28.65 5.41
CA ASN A 43 -25.23 -29.87 6.14
C ASN A 43 -26.11 -29.56 7.36
N GLN A 44 -27.42 -29.56 7.17
CA GLN A 44 -28.38 -29.98 8.19
C GLN A 44 -29.37 -30.94 7.53
N HIS A 45 -29.02 -32.24 7.54
CA HIS A 45 -29.93 -33.30 7.15
C HIS A 45 -31.05 -33.42 8.19
N HIS A 46 -32.29 -33.15 7.76
CA HIS A 46 -33.42 -33.99 8.15
C HIS A 46 -33.95 -34.67 6.88
N ASP A 47 -33.84 -36.00 6.88
CA ASP A 47 -34.37 -36.93 5.88
C ASP A 47 -35.81 -36.59 5.45
N ILE A 48 -36.03 -36.31 4.17
CA ILE A 48 -37.33 -36.55 3.53
C ILE A 48 -37.10 -37.08 2.11
N LYS A 49 -37.24 -38.41 1.95
CA LYS A 49 -37.52 -39.05 0.67
C LYS A 49 -38.93 -38.66 0.19
N GLY A 50 -39.05 -38.50 -1.12
CA GLY A 50 -40.15 -37.81 -1.78
C GLY A 50 -41.57 -38.25 -1.46
N SER A 51 -42.47 -37.27 -1.46
CA SER A 51 -43.83 -37.38 -1.96
C SER A 51 -44.38 -35.96 -2.12
N THR A 52 -45.03 -35.70 -3.25
CA THR A 52 -45.78 -34.47 -3.53
C THR A 52 -46.90 -34.30 -2.52
N THR A 53 -46.89 -33.21 -1.74
CA THR A 53 -48.10 -32.71 -1.07
C THR A 53 -48.03 -31.20 -0.90
N TYR A 54 -49.07 -30.53 -1.39
CA TYR A 54 -49.32 -29.11 -1.23
C TYR A 54 -49.58 -28.81 0.25
N VAL A 55 -48.90 -27.81 0.82
CA VAL A 55 -49.10 -27.34 2.19
C VAL A 55 -49.53 -25.86 2.14
N GLU A 56 -50.64 -25.56 2.80
CA GLU A 56 -51.24 -24.22 2.94
C GLU A 56 -50.35 -23.26 3.76
N PRO A 57 -50.44 -21.93 3.55
CA PRO A 57 -49.61 -20.96 4.27
C PRO A 57 -50.18 -20.65 5.66
N THR A 58 -49.42 -20.96 6.71
CA THR A 58 -49.63 -20.44 8.08
C THR A 58 -49.06 -19.02 8.24
N PRO A 59 -49.62 -18.19 9.13
CA PRO A 59 -49.29 -16.76 9.25
C PRO A 59 -47.93 -16.52 9.93
N PRO A 60 -47.33 -15.32 9.75
CA PRO A 60 -45.98 -15.05 10.24
C PRO A 60 -45.99 -14.76 11.75
N ASP A 61 -45.19 -15.51 12.51
CA ASP A 61 -44.86 -15.17 13.89
C ASP A 61 -43.63 -14.25 13.96
N SER A 62 -43.84 -13.16 14.69
CA SER A 62 -42.95 -12.21 15.37
C SER A 62 -41.57 -11.87 14.80
N ALA A 63 -41.47 -10.58 14.46
CA ALA A 63 -40.29 -9.76 14.22
C ALA A 63 -39.05 -10.07 15.06
N THR A 64 -38.02 -10.60 14.39
CA THR A 64 -36.61 -10.28 14.63
C THR A 64 -36.09 -9.48 13.43
N SER A 65 -35.33 -8.42 13.75
CA SER A 65 -34.53 -7.53 12.87
C SER A 65 -34.61 -7.80 11.35
N LYS A 66 -35.51 -7.09 10.65
CA LYS A 66 -35.61 -7.11 9.17
C LYS A 66 -34.31 -6.74 8.46
N ASP A 67 -33.44 -5.96 9.10
CA ASP A 67 -32.18 -5.49 8.52
C ASP A 67 -31.10 -6.60 8.52
N GLU A 68 -31.01 -7.40 9.58
CA GLU A 68 -30.01 -8.49 9.67
C GLU A 68 -30.31 -9.64 8.70
N ALA A 69 -31.59 -10.03 8.55
CA ALA A 69 -31.99 -11.07 7.60
C ALA A 69 -31.86 -10.62 6.13
N GLY A 70 -31.95 -9.31 5.87
CA GLY A 70 -31.71 -8.72 4.54
C GLY A 70 -30.23 -8.75 4.17
N ASP A 71 -29.37 -8.35 5.10
CA ASP A 71 -27.91 -8.30 4.90
C ASP A 71 -27.29 -9.70 4.78
N GLU A 72 -27.72 -10.69 5.58
CA GLU A 72 -27.26 -12.08 5.46
C GLU A 72 -27.62 -12.70 4.09
N ASN A 73 -28.79 -12.37 3.54
CA ASN A 73 -29.23 -12.86 2.24
C ASN A 73 -28.47 -12.18 1.09
N ALA A 74 -28.17 -10.89 1.20
CA ALA A 74 -27.37 -10.15 0.22
C ALA A 74 -25.92 -10.65 0.20
N GLN A 75 -25.31 -10.89 1.36
CA GLN A 75 -23.96 -11.47 1.45
C GLN A 75 -23.90 -12.87 0.84
N SER A 76 -24.84 -13.76 1.21
CA SER A 76 -24.89 -15.12 0.66
C SER A 76 -25.07 -15.11 -0.87
N SER A 77 -25.85 -14.17 -1.38
CA SER A 77 -26.03 -13.97 -2.83
C SER A 77 -24.74 -13.48 -3.50
N LEU A 78 -24.00 -12.55 -2.87
CA LEU A 78 -22.71 -12.06 -3.36
C LEU A 78 -21.70 -13.19 -3.48
N GLU A 79 -21.53 -13.97 -2.41
CA GLU A 79 -20.60 -15.10 -2.36
C GLU A 79 -20.91 -16.14 -3.44
N LEU A 80 -22.19 -16.49 -3.59
CA LEU A 80 -22.64 -17.49 -4.57
C LEU A 80 -22.42 -17.02 -6.02
N VAL A 81 -22.82 -15.78 -6.33
CA VAL A 81 -22.68 -15.23 -7.69
C VAL A 81 -21.21 -15.06 -8.07
N LEU A 82 -20.38 -14.55 -7.16
CA LEU A 82 -18.95 -14.36 -7.42
C LEU A 82 -18.19 -15.69 -7.50
N ALA A 83 -18.59 -16.71 -6.74
CA ALA A 83 -17.99 -18.04 -6.87
C ALA A 83 -18.25 -18.67 -8.25
N TYR A 84 -19.41 -18.39 -8.85
CA TYR A 84 -19.70 -18.80 -10.22
C TYR A 84 -18.98 -17.95 -11.26
N ALA A 85 -18.94 -16.63 -11.06
CA ALA A 85 -18.21 -15.70 -11.91
C ALA A 85 -16.70 -16.04 -11.98
N ASP A 86 -16.11 -16.51 -10.87
CA ASP A 86 -14.72 -17.03 -10.84
C ASP A 86 -14.50 -18.14 -11.87
N GLN A 87 -15.37 -19.16 -11.88
CA GLN A 87 -15.23 -20.32 -12.76
C GLN A 87 -15.33 -19.92 -14.24
N VAL A 88 -16.29 -19.03 -14.56
CA VAL A 88 -16.48 -18.53 -15.93
C VAL A 88 -15.31 -17.64 -16.36
N SER A 89 -14.80 -16.80 -15.46
CA SER A 89 -13.64 -15.94 -15.72
C SER A 89 -12.38 -16.75 -16.01
N GLU A 90 -12.12 -17.81 -15.23
CA GLU A 90 -10.96 -18.67 -15.40
C GLU A 90 -10.93 -19.33 -16.79
N LYS A 91 -12.08 -19.83 -17.29
CA LYS A 91 -12.18 -20.42 -18.64
C LYS A 91 -11.85 -19.41 -19.75
N ILE A 92 -12.38 -18.20 -19.63
CA ILE A 92 -12.10 -17.12 -20.61
C ILE A 92 -10.61 -16.80 -20.62
N LEU A 93 -9.99 -16.67 -19.44
CA LEU A 93 -8.59 -16.30 -19.30
C LEU A 93 -7.61 -17.43 -19.71
N GLN A 94 -8.03 -18.70 -19.59
CA GLN A 94 -7.27 -19.86 -20.09
C GLN A 94 -7.39 -20.06 -21.61
N GLY A 95 -8.28 -19.33 -22.28
CA GLY A 95 -8.37 -19.29 -23.74
C GLY A 95 -9.24 -20.39 -24.36
N ASP A 96 -10.21 -20.92 -23.62
CA ASP A 96 -11.22 -21.83 -24.19
C ASP A 96 -12.12 -21.07 -25.17
N ARG A 97 -11.98 -21.37 -26.47
CA ARG A 97 -12.46 -20.48 -27.56
C ARG A 97 -13.86 -20.78 -28.07
N GLU A 98 -14.43 -21.94 -27.80
CA GLU A 98 -15.72 -22.32 -28.40
C GLU A 98 -16.90 -21.54 -27.79
N ASP A 99 -16.79 -21.10 -26.53
CA ASP A 99 -17.88 -20.40 -25.79
C ASP A 99 -17.50 -19.04 -25.17
N ALA A 100 -16.38 -18.43 -25.61
CA ALA A 100 -15.85 -17.21 -24.98
C ALA A 100 -16.82 -16.01 -25.03
N GLN A 101 -17.58 -15.85 -26.12
CA GLN A 101 -18.55 -14.76 -26.26
C GLN A 101 -19.76 -14.96 -25.34
N ALA A 102 -20.32 -16.18 -25.30
CA ALA A 102 -21.45 -16.52 -24.43
C ALA A 102 -21.05 -16.39 -22.96
N SER A 103 -19.83 -16.81 -22.61
CA SER A 103 -19.26 -16.67 -21.26
C SER A 103 -19.10 -15.20 -20.86
N ARG A 104 -18.63 -14.33 -21.76
CA ARG A 104 -18.56 -12.88 -21.51
C ARG A 104 -19.94 -12.26 -21.30
N GLU A 105 -20.93 -12.66 -22.08
CA GLU A 105 -22.31 -12.20 -21.91
C GLU A 105 -22.91 -12.68 -20.58
N ALA A 106 -22.65 -13.93 -20.18
CA ALA A 106 -23.05 -14.45 -18.88
C ALA A 106 -22.40 -13.66 -17.74
N LEU A 107 -21.09 -13.38 -17.80
CA LEU A 107 -20.42 -12.53 -16.81
C LEU A 107 -21.05 -11.14 -16.72
N ARG A 108 -21.36 -10.49 -17.86
CA ARG A 108 -22.02 -9.18 -17.87
C ARG A 108 -23.37 -9.20 -17.14
N VAL A 109 -24.14 -10.28 -17.32
CA VAL A 109 -25.43 -10.45 -16.61
C VAL A 109 -25.22 -10.65 -15.11
N LEU A 110 -24.22 -11.43 -14.70
CA LEU A 110 -23.90 -11.65 -13.28
C LEU A 110 -23.40 -10.36 -12.60
N ILE A 111 -22.52 -9.61 -13.28
CA ILE A 111 -22.00 -8.32 -12.80
C ILE A 111 -23.15 -7.32 -12.66
N ASP A 112 -24.03 -7.22 -13.65
CA ASP A 112 -25.20 -6.33 -13.59
C ASP A 112 -26.14 -6.69 -12.43
N TYR A 113 -26.35 -7.99 -12.17
CA TYR A 113 -27.10 -8.45 -11.01
C TYR A 113 -26.42 -8.04 -9.69
N VAL A 114 -25.11 -8.26 -9.56
CA VAL A 114 -24.34 -7.85 -8.37
C VAL A 114 -24.45 -6.34 -8.16
N ASP A 115 -24.16 -5.54 -9.19
CA ASP A 115 -24.15 -4.08 -9.10
C ASP A 115 -25.54 -3.50 -8.77
N GLN A 116 -26.59 -3.99 -9.42
CA GLN A 116 -27.95 -3.45 -9.25
C GLN A 116 -28.67 -4.02 -8.01
N THR A 117 -28.53 -5.31 -7.74
CA THR A 117 -29.36 -6.01 -6.75
C THR A 117 -28.65 -6.17 -5.41
N VAL A 118 -27.35 -6.46 -5.43
CA VAL A 118 -26.59 -6.76 -4.21
C VAL A 118 -25.90 -5.51 -3.68
N LEU A 119 -25.16 -4.81 -4.52
CA LEU A 119 -24.42 -3.60 -4.15
C LEU A 119 -25.30 -2.36 -4.13
N ALA A 120 -26.46 -2.40 -4.82
CA ALA A 120 -27.36 -1.26 -4.97
C ALA A 120 -26.62 0.01 -5.38
N THR A 121 -25.78 -0.10 -6.41
CA THR A 121 -24.90 0.96 -6.96
C THR A 121 -23.76 1.46 -6.06
N LYS A 122 -23.56 0.88 -4.87
CA LYS A 122 -22.38 1.14 -4.03
C LYS A 122 -21.16 0.41 -4.58
N ASN A 123 -19.97 0.89 -4.22
CA ASN A 123 -18.75 0.14 -4.46
C ASN A 123 -18.73 -1.16 -3.65
N ILE A 124 -18.07 -2.21 -4.16
CA ILE A 124 -17.95 -3.50 -3.47
C ILE A 124 -17.15 -3.43 -2.16
N HIS A 125 -16.18 -2.52 -2.04
CA HIS A 125 -15.30 -2.42 -0.87
C HIS A 125 -16.04 -2.17 0.45
N PRO A 126 -16.92 -1.16 0.59
CA PRO A 126 -17.67 -0.93 1.84
C PRO A 126 -18.55 -2.12 2.21
N VAL A 127 -19.17 -2.80 1.23
CA VAL A 127 -19.98 -4.00 1.46
C VAL A 127 -19.11 -5.12 2.04
N VAL A 128 -18.03 -5.49 1.34
CA VAL A 128 -17.10 -6.56 1.77
C VAL A 128 -16.40 -6.23 3.10
N ALA A 129 -16.04 -4.96 3.32
CA ALA A 129 -15.39 -4.54 4.56
C ALA A 129 -16.30 -4.75 5.78
N SER A 130 -17.60 -4.46 5.62
CA SER A 130 -18.63 -4.63 6.66
C SER A 130 -19.02 -6.09 6.94
N SER A 131 -18.76 -7.01 6.01
CA SER A 131 -19.13 -8.42 6.17
C SER A 131 -18.35 -9.09 7.32
N PRO A 132 -18.98 -10.00 8.09
CA PRO A 132 -18.36 -10.79 9.16
C PRO A 132 -17.47 -11.93 8.64
N LEU A 133 -16.74 -11.68 7.55
CA LEU A 133 -15.85 -12.64 6.87
C LEU A 133 -14.40 -12.50 7.33
N SER A 134 -13.61 -13.56 7.16
CA SER A 134 -12.16 -13.48 7.32
C SER A 134 -11.52 -12.61 6.22
N ASP A 135 -10.33 -12.04 6.49
CA ASP A 135 -9.64 -11.18 5.52
C ASP A 135 -9.35 -11.91 4.19
N SER A 136 -9.03 -13.22 4.26
CA SER A 136 -8.83 -14.04 3.06
C SER A 136 -10.11 -14.20 2.23
N GLN A 137 -11.27 -14.39 2.87
CA GLN A 137 -12.56 -14.45 2.17
C GLN A 137 -12.92 -13.09 1.57
N LYS A 138 -12.66 -11.99 2.28
CA LYS A 138 -12.86 -10.63 1.78
C LYS A 138 -12.00 -10.35 0.54
N SER A 139 -10.71 -10.67 0.60
CA SER A 139 -9.81 -10.57 -0.55
C SER A 139 -10.26 -11.44 -1.72
N LYS A 140 -10.78 -12.65 -1.45
CA LYS A 140 -11.32 -13.51 -2.51
C LYS A 140 -12.50 -12.84 -3.22
N LEU A 141 -13.48 -12.30 -2.49
CA LEU A 141 -14.65 -11.63 -3.09
C LEU A 141 -14.24 -10.44 -3.96
N LEU A 142 -13.31 -9.61 -3.48
CA LEU A 142 -12.79 -8.49 -4.27
C LEU A 142 -12.09 -8.98 -5.55
N ARG A 143 -11.23 -9.99 -5.44
CA ARG A 143 -10.56 -10.59 -6.60
C ARG A 143 -11.59 -11.09 -7.62
N SER A 144 -12.56 -11.89 -7.18
CA SER A 144 -13.59 -12.47 -8.03
C SER A 144 -14.36 -11.42 -8.82
N TYR A 145 -14.73 -10.33 -8.15
CA TYR A 145 -15.45 -9.22 -8.79
C TYR A 145 -14.60 -8.51 -9.85
N TYR A 146 -13.36 -8.13 -9.53
CA TYR A 146 -12.49 -7.42 -10.47
C TYR A 146 -11.93 -8.32 -11.58
N GLU A 147 -11.79 -9.63 -11.36
CA GLU A 147 -11.47 -10.60 -12.41
C GLU A 147 -12.65 -10.80 -13.36
N ALA A 148 -13.87 -10.88 -12.84
CA ALA A 148 -15.09 -10.96 -13.65
C ALA A 148 -15.26 -9.73 -14.55
N LEU A 149 -15.08 -8.51 -14.01
CA LEU A 149 -15.10 -7.28 -14.78
C LEU A 149 -14.08 -7.31 -15.92
N HIS A 150 -12.84 -7.72 -15.63
CA HIS A 150 -11.76 -7.81 -16.61
C HIS A 150 -12.05 -8.86 -17.70
N ALA A 151 -12.46 -10.08 -17.32
CA ALA A 151 -12.78 -11.15 -18.26
C ALA A 151 -13.98 -10.79 -19.15
N ALA A 152 -14.95 -10.04 -18.63
CA ALA A 152 -16.13 -9.57 -19.34
C ALA A 152 -15.89 -8.35 -20.25
N ASP A 153 -14.69 -7.75 -20.21
CA ASP A 153 -14.37 -6.49 -20.89
C ASP A 153 -15.36 -5.37 -20.49
N VAL A 154 -15.54 -5.21 -19.18
CA VAL A 154 -16.40 -4.19 -18.58
C VAL A 154 -15.54 -3.18 -17.83
N ASP A 155 -15.62 -1.92 -18.27
CA ASP A 155 -14.92 -0.82 -17.60
C ASP A 155 -15.54 -0.51 -16.24
N ILE A 156 -14.66 -0.25 -15.26
CA ILE A 156 -15.06 0.26 -13.94
C ILE A 156 -15.53 1.70 -14.11
N ARG A 157 -16.81 1.95 -13.81
CA ARG A 157 -17.40 3.28 -13.96
C ARG A 157 -16.97 4.21 -12.81
N PRO A 158 -16.78 5.52 -13.10
CA PRO A 158 -16.58 6.51 -12.06
C PRO A 158 -17.70 6.46 -11.03
N GLN A 159 -17.34 6.50 -9.74
CA GLN A 159 -18.32 6.50 -8.65
C GLN A 159 -19.13 7.80 -8.63
N GLU A 160 -20.45 7.70 -8.44
CA GLU A 160 -21.32 8.89 -8.31
C GLU A 160 -21.32 9.47 -6.90
N SER A 161 -21.12 8.62 -5.89
CA SER A 161 -21.15 8.94 -4.46
C SER A 161 -19.80 8.67 -3.78
N GLY A 162 -19.71 9.01 -2.50
CA GLY A 162 -18.49 8.87 -1.69
C GLY A 162 -17.52 10.04 -1.79
N LEU A 163 -16.36 9.90 -1.15
CA LEU A 163 -15.35 10.95 -1.00
C LEU A 163 -14.92 11.62 -2.33
N PHE A 164 -14.92 10.86 -3.42
CA PHE A 164 -14.51 11.31 -4.77
C PHE A 164 -15.64 11.34 -5.81
N GLY A 165 -16.90 11.16 -5.37
CA GLY A 165 -18.05 10.99 -6.24
C GLY A 165 -18.40 12.23 -7.08
N ALA A 166 -18.92 12.03 -8.29
CA ALA A 166 -19.33 13.11 -9.21
C ALA A 166 -20.42 14.04 -8.64
N SER A 167 -21.26 13.52 -7.75
CA SER A 167 -22.35 14.27 -7.09
C SER A 167 -21.90 14.98 -5.81
N SER A 168 -20.59 15.05 -5.53
CA SER A 168 -19.98 15.82 -4.44
C SER A 168 -20.19 17.33 -4.65
N THR A 169 -21.44 17.75 -4.45
CA THR A 169 -21.99 19.09 -4.64
C THR A 169 -22.47 19.67 -3.32
N THR A 170 -22.15 19.01 -2.19
CA THR A 170 -22.36 19.58 -0.86
C THR A 170 -21.31 20.67 -0.59
N LYS A 171 -21.74 21.72 0.12
CA LYS A 171 -21.14 23.08 0.15
C LYS A 171 -19.68 23.20 0.63
N VAL A 172 -18.99 22.13 1.01
CA VAL A 172 -17.54 22.11 1.28
C VAL A 172 -17.02 20.71 0.95
N THR A 173 -16.38 20.53 -0.20
CA THR A 173 -15.59 19.32 -0.49
C THR A 173 -14.44 19.25 0.52
N PRO A 174 -14.22 18.12 1.22
CA PRO A 174 -13.08 18.00 2.10
C PRO A 174 -11.80 18.14 1.28
N THR A 175 -10.86 18.97 1.74
CA THR A 175 -9.53 19.04 1.15
C THR A 175 -8.80 17.74 1.50
N ILE A 176 -8.27 17.06 0.47
CA ILE A 176 -7.63 15.75 0.60
C ILE A 176 -6.17 15.89 0.24
N TYR A 177 -5.30 15.31 1.06
CA TYR A 177 -3.87 15.19 0.81
C TYR A 177 -3.48 13.72 0.74
N THR A 178 -2.35 13.42 0.12
CA THR A 178 -1.79 12.07 0.08
C THR A 178 -0.43 12.02 0.75
N VAL A 179 -0.15 10.92 1.44
CA VAL A 179 1.15 10.66 2.07
C VAL A 179 1.66 9.28 1.71
N PHE A 180 2.98 9.19 1.58
CA PHE A 180 3.70 7.96 1.24
C PHE A 180 4.75 7.66 2.31
N GLY A 181 4.69 6.47 2.91
CA GLY A 181 5.64 6.06 3.96
C GLY A 181 7.06 5.76 3.47
N GLY A 182 7.96 5.43 4.39
CA GLY A 182 9.33 5.01 4.09
C GLY A 182 9.73 3.74 4.85
N GLN A 183 11.01 3.39 4.79
CA GLN A 183 11.59 2.30 5.58
C GLN A 183 11.59 2.60 7.09
N GLY A 184 11.76 1.56 7.90
CA GLY A 184 11.82 1.69 9.37
C GLY A 184 10.44 1.79 10.05
N LEU A 185 9.36 1.84 9.26
CA LEU A 185 8.00 1.59 9.72
C LEU A 185 7.75 0.07 9.80
N ARG A 186 6.81 -0.36 10.66
CA ARG A 186 6.53 -1.80 10.80
C ARG A 186 5.67 -2.24 9.61
N GLY A 187 6.27 -2.92 8.64
CA GLY A 187 5.55 -3.49 7.49
C GLY A 187 6.44 -4.47 6.73
N ASP A 188 5.83 -5.54 6.22
CA ASP A 188 6.47 -6.49 5.31
C ASP A 188 6.01 -6.16 3.89
N CYS A 189 6.85 -5.43 3.14
CA CYS A 189 6.49 -4.98 1.80
C CYS A 189 6.27 -6.12 0.81
N ILE A 190 6.93 -7.28 0.99
CA ILE A 190 6.75 -8.44 0.12
C ILE A 190 5.38 -9.06 0.38
N GLN A 191 5.04 -9.23 1.67
CA GLN A 191 3.72 -9.74 2.06
C GLN A 191 2.60 -8.78 1.61
N GLU A 192 2.77 -7.47 1.78
CA GLU A 192 1.78 -6.47 1.35
C GLU A 192 1.63 -6.46 -0.18
N LEU A 193 2.72 -6.60 -0.95
CA LEU A 193 2.66 -6.75 -2.39
C LEU A 193 1.96 -8.05 -2.82
N ARG A 194 2.15 -9.15 -2.06
CA ARG A 194 1.45 -10.42 -2.27
C ARG A 194 -0.06 -10.28 -2.03
N GLU A 195 -0.45 -9.52 -1.02
CA GLU A 195 -1.86 -9.22 -0.75
C GLU A 195 -2.49 -8.39 -1.87
N ILE A 196 -1.75 -7.40 -2.41
CA ILE A 196 -2.19 -6.61 -3.56
C ILE A 196 -2.40 -7.49 -4.78
N ILE A 197 -1.40 -8.28 -5.19
CA ILE A 197 -1.52 -9.11 -6.41
C ILE A 197 -2.57 -10.21 -6.24
N THR A 198 -2.75 -10.75 -5.03
CA THR A 198 -3.78 -11.75 -4.74
C THR A 198 -5.18 -11.13 -4.77
N THR A 199 -5.35 -9.88 -4.37
CA THR A 199 -6.68 -9.25 -4.29
C THR A 199 -7.06 -8.51 -5.58
N TYR A 200 -6.09 -7.92 -6.27
CA TYR A 200 -6.30 -7.00 -7.40
C TYR A 200 -5.45 -7.37 -8.63
N SER A 201 -5.21 -8.67 -8.85
CA SER A 201 -4.39 -9.18 -9.98
C SER A 201 -4.74 -8.51 -11.31
N SER A 202 -6.02 -8.49 -11.69
CA SER A 202 -6.48 -7.87 -12.95
C SER A 202 -6.22 -6.36 -13.04
N LEU A 203 -6.01 -5.69 -11.92
CA LEU A 203 -5.75 -4.26 -11.85
C LEU A 203 -4.26 -3.93 -11.79
N THR A 204 -3.42 -4.75 -11.15
CA THR A 204 -2.00 -4.39 -10.88
C THR A 204 -0.96 -5.30 -11.53
N LYS A 205 -1.38 -6.38 -12.19
CA LYS A 205 -0.46 -7.37 -12.76
C LYS A 205 0.59 -6.74 -13.67
N ASP A 206 0.19 -5.84 -14.57
CA ASP A 206 1.11 -5.16 -15.50
C ASP A 206 2.18 -4.36 -14.75
N LEU A 207 1.78 -3.50 -13.80
CA LEU A 207 2.69 -2.68 -13.01
C LEU A 207 3.71 -3.54 -12.27
N ILE A 208 3.24 -4.58 -11.56
CA ILE A 208 4.09 -5.43 -10.72
C ILE A 208 5.05 -6.25 -11.59
N HIS A 209 4.56 -6.79 -12.71
CA HIS A 209 5.36 -7.58 -13.63
C HIS A 209 6.44 -6.73 -14.33
N ASP A 210 6.06 -5.55 -14.83
CA ASP A 210 7.00 -4.61 -15.46
C ASP A 210 8.05 -4.11 -14.47
N ALA A 211 7.65 -3.84 -13.22
CA ALA A 211 8.55 -3.47 -12.15
C ALA A 211 9.53 -4.59 -11.79
N ALA A 212 9.06 -5.84 -11.70
CA ALA A 212 9.91 -6.99 -11.39
C ALA A 212 10.94 -7.25 -12.49
N ILE A 213 10.54 -7.17 -13.77
CA ILE A 213 11.46 -7.29 -14.90
C ILE A 213 12.47 -6.14 -14.89
N LEU A 214 12.00 -4.90 -14.68
CA LEU A 214 12.86 -3.72 -14.61
C LEU A 214 13.95 -3.89 -13.54
N LEU A 215 13.57 -4.26 -12.32
CA LEU A 215 14.50 -4.44 -11.22
C LEU A 215 15.45 -5.62 -11.44
N THR A 216 14.98 -6.71 -12.03
CA THR A 216 15.84 -7.83 -12.44
C THR A 216 16.91 -7.37 -13.41
N ASN A 217 16.52 -6.63 -14.46
CA ASN A 217 17.47 -6.10 -15.44
C ASN A 217 18.45 -5.09 -14.81
N LEU A 218 17.96 -4.20 -13.95
CA LEU A 218 18.79 -3.21 -13.25
C LEU A 218 19.80 -3.89 -12.31
N SER A 219 19.42 -4.97 -11.61
CA SER A 219 20.33 -5.73 -10.74
C SER A 219 21.48 -6.42 -11.48
N ALA A 220 21.34 -6.59 -12.80
CA ALA A 220 22.28 -7.25 -13.68
C ALA A 220 23.09 -6.28 -14.57
N THR A 221 23.02 -4.97 -14.33
CA THR A 221 23.67 -3.97 -15.20
C THR A 221 25.19 -4.11 -15.23
N ASP A 222 25.81 -4.37 -14.08
CA ASP A 222 27.25 -4.58 -13.96
C ASP A 222 27.60 -5.41 -12.72
N ALA A 223 28.84 -5.92 -12.70
CA ALA A 223 29.30 -6.83 -11.65
C ALA A 223 29.28 -6.21 -10.24
N SER A 224 29.50 -4.89 -10.10
CA SER A 224 29.48 -4.22 -8.80
C SER A 224 28.07 -4.11 -8.23
N VAL A 225 27.07 -3.97 -9.10
CA VAL A 225 25.65 -3.96 -8.73
C VAL A 225 25.18 -5.37 -8.39
N SER A 226 25.49 -6.36 -9.23
CA SER A 226 25.06 -7.75 -9.01
C SER A 226 25.60 -8.36 -7.71
N GLN A 227 26.77 -7.91 -7.24
CA GLN A 227 27.33 -8.34 -5.95
C GLN A 227 26.47 -7.95 -4.73
N LEU A 228 25.58 -6.96 -4.86
CA LEU A 228 24.64 -6.57 -3.80
C LEU A 228 23.43 -7.48 -3.73
N PHE A 229 23.24 -8.38 -4.71
CA PHE A 229 22.07 -9.25 -4.81
C PHE A 229 22.43 -10.75 -4.72
N PRO A 230 23.14 -11.23 -3.68
CA PRO A 230 23.53 -12.65 -3.56
C PRO A 230 22.36 -13.64 -3.48
N GLN A 231 21.17 -13.18 -3.08
CA GLN A 231 19.94 -14.00 -3.05
C GLN A 231 19.01 -13.70 -4.25
N GLY A 232 19.51 -12.97 -5.26
CA GLY A 232 18.73 -12.56 -6.43
C GLY A 232 17.71 -11.45 -6.14
N LEU A 233 17.00 -11.04 -7.20
CA LEU A 233 15.91 -10.06 -7.13
C LEU A 233 14.70 -10.55 -7.96
N ASP A 234 14.40 -11.85 -7.86
CA ASP A 234 13.28 -12.48 -8.55
C ASP A 234 11.97 -12.27 -7.77
N ILE A 235 11.44 -11.06 -7.87
CA ILE A 235 10.24 -10.62 -7.16
C ILE A 235 9.04 -11.49 -7.51
N LEU A 236 8.93 -11.94 -8.76
CA LEU A 236 7.80 -12.77 -9.19
C LEU A 236 7.85 -14.14 -8.52
N ALA A 237 9.02 -14.76 -8.40
CA ALA A 237 9.19 -15.99 -7.65
C ALA A 237 8.84 -15.80 -6.17
N TRP A 238 9.27 -14.69 -5.55
CA TRP A 238 8.96 -14.38 -4.15
C TRP A 238 7.47 -14.20 -3.90
N LEU A 239 6.75 -13.55 -4.83
CA LEU A 239 5.31 -13.37 -4.72
C LEU A 239 4.54 -14.68 -4.89
N HIS A 240 5.01 -15.56 -5.80
CA HIS A 240 4.39 -16.85 -6.09
C HIS A 240 4.62 -17.89 -4.97
N ASP A 241 5.85 -18.02 -4.48
CA ASP A 241 6.22 -19.04 -3.49
C ASP A 241 6.87 -18.38 -2.25
N PRO A 242 6.19 -18.37 -1.08
CA PRO A 242 6.76 -17.88 0.16
C PRO A 242 8.09 -18.54 0.57
N ALA A 243 8.38 -19.76 0.11
CA ALA A 243 9.65 -20.43 0.39
C ALA A 243 10.84 -19.83 -0.38
N GLN A 244 10.59 -19.05 -1.44
CA GLN A 244 11.61 -18.33 -2.19
C GLN A 244 11.92 -16.96 -1.61
N VAL A 245 11.15 -16.48 -0.62
CA VAL A 245 11.37 -15.18 -0.01
C VAL A 245 12.72 -15.18 0.72
N PRO A 246 13.61 -14.21 0.42
CA PRO A 246 14.91 -14.09 1.10
C PRO A 246 14.77 -13.85 2.60
N ASP A 247 15.87 -14.03 3.33
CA ASP A 247 15.86 -13.72 4.76
C ASP A 247 15.58 -12.23 5.03
N SER A 248 15.10 -11.93 6.24
CA SER A 248 14.68 -10.59 6.63
C SER A 248 15.80 -9.54 6.52
N THR A 249 17.05 -9.91 6.80
CA THR A 249 18.20 -8.99 6.69
C THR A 249 18.42 -8.57 5.24
N TYR A 250 18.31 -9.51 4.30
CA TYR A 250 18.41 -9.22 2.88
C TYR A 250 17.22 -8.41 2.38
N SER A 251 16.00 -8.84 2.73
CA SER A 251 14.75 -8.18 2.30
C SER A 251 14.64 -6.74 2.81
N THR A 252 15.21 -6.43 3.97
CA THR A 252 15.23 -5.08 4.55
C THR A 252 16.47 -4.25 4.17
N SER A 253 17.38 -4.82 3.37
CA SER A 253 18.51 -4.06 2.83
C SER A 253 18.04 -2.98 1.86
N ALA A 254 18.73 -1.85 1.82
CA ALA A 254 18.39 -0.70 1.00
C ALA A 254 18.24 -1.04 -0.50
N PRO A 255 19.13 -1.84 -1.14
CA PRO A 255 18.97 -2.20 -2.55
C PRO A 255 17.67 -2.95 -2.87
N VAL A 256 17.13 -3.73 -1.91
CA VAL A 256 15.90 -4.52 -2.10
C VAL A 256 14.67 -3.74 -1.65
N SER A 257 14.66 -3.28 -0.39
CA SER A 257 13.47 -2.67 0.21
C SER A 257 13.13 -1.30 -0.36
N THR A 258 14.11 -0.50 -0.78
CA THR A 258 13.85 0.86 -1.32
C THR A 258 12.92 0.81 -2.55
N PRO A 259 13.25 0.07 -3.62
CA PRO A 259 12.34 -0.06 -4.76
C PRO A 259 11.08 -0.88 -4.44
N MET A 260 11.16 -1.93 -3.61
CA MET A 260 9.99 -2.76 -3.26
C MET A 260 8.90 -1.97 -2.54
N ILE A 261 9.26 -1.11 -1.59
CA ILE A 261 8.32 -0.20 -0.91
C ILE A 261 7.68 0.76 -1.92
N GLY A 262 8.45 1.26 -2.89
CA GLY A 262 7.92 2.09 -3.97
C GLY A 262 6.87 1.37 -4.81
N ILE A 263 7.10 0.08 -5.13
CA ILE A 263 6.12 -0.73 -5.88
C ILE A 263 4.82 -0.87 -5.10
N VAL A 264 4.88 -1.19 -3.80
CA VAL A 264 3.68 -1.30 -2.95
C VAL A 264 2.86 0.01 -2.97
N GLN A 265 3.54 1.14 -2.81
CA GLN A 265 2.92 2.47 -2.81
C GLN A 265 2.22 2.80 -4.12
N LEU A 266 2.94 2.61 -5.24
CA LEU A 266 2.41 2.87 -6.58
C LEU A 266 1.27 1.91 -6.91
N ALA A 267 1.37 0.64 -6.50
CA ALA A 267 0.31 -0.34 -6.70
C ALA A 267 -0.96 0.02 -5.91
N HIS A 268 -0.86 0.46 -4.65
CA HIS A 268 -2.03 0.94 -3.90
C HIS A 268 -2.67 2.18 -4.53
N TYR A 269 -1.86 3.10 -5.05
CA TYR A 269 -2.35 4.28 -5.77
C TYR A 269 -3.08 3.88 -7.07
N GLU A 270 -2.51 2.95 -7.84
CA GLU A 270 -3.10 2.41 -9.07
C GLU A 270 -4.42 1.68 -8.78
N VAL A 271 -4.47 0.80 -7.77
CA VAL A 271 -5.71 0.16 -7.31
C VAL A 271 -6.75 1.21 -6.98
N THR A 272 -6.38 2.26 -6.25
CA THR A 272 -7.32 3.31 -5.85
C THR A 272 -7.89 4.05 -7.06
N CYS A 273 -7.04 4.45 -8.01
CA CYS A 273 -7.48 5.08 -9.24
C CYS A 273 -8.43 4.17 -10.04
N LYS A 274 -8.03 2.91 -10.29
CA LYS A 274 -8.82 1.95 -11.08
C LYS A 274 -10.15 1.61 -10.42
N THR A 275 -10.17 1.36 -9.11
CA THR A 275 -11.38 0.98 -8.38
C THR A 275 -12.37 2.14 -8.21
N LEU A 276 -11.89 3.39 -8.30
CA LEU A 276 -12.74 4.58 -8.40
C LEU A 276 -13.21 4.86 -9.84
N GLY A 277 -12.72 4.13 -10.85
CA GLY A 277 -13.00 4.39 -12.26
C GLY A 277 -12.35 5.68 -12.78
N LEU A 278 -11.17 6.04 -12.27
CA LEU A 278 -10.48 7.30 -12.57
C LEU A 278 -9.10 7.06 -13.17
N THR A 279 -8.67 7.97 -14.05
CA THR A 279 -7.25 8.06 -14.42
C THR A 279 -6.43 8.65 -13.26
N PRO A 280 -5.09 8.44 -13.24
CA PRO A 280 -4.20 9.05 -12.25
C PRO A 280 -4.32 10.57 -12.16
N GLY A 281 -4.46 11.28 -13.29
CA GLY A 281 -4.63 12.72 -13.35
C GLY A 281 -6.00 13.20 -12.86
N GLN A 282 -7.06 12.44 -13.17
CA GLN A 282 -8.40 12.71 -12.63
C GLN A 282 -8.43 12.53 -11.11
N PHE A 283 -7.79 11.49 -10.58
CA PHE A 283 -7.70 11.29 -9.14
C PHE A 283 -6.88 12.41 -8.49
N ARG A 284 -5.67 12.68 -9.00
CA ARG A 284 -4.78 13.76 -8.56
C ARG A 284 -5.45 15.14 -8.58
N SER A 285 -6.33 15.44 -9.56
CA SER A 285 -7.07 16.71 -9.61
C SER A 285 -7.99 16.95 -8.40
N ARG A 286 -8.28 15.89 -7.63
CA ARG A 286 -9.07 15.95 -6.38
C ARG A 286 -8.18 15.98 -5.13
N ILE A 287 -6.86 16.05 -5.30
CA ILE A 287 -5.85 16.09 -4.24
C ILE A 287 -5.27 17.51 -4.18
N ALA A 288 -5.17 18.06 -2.98
CA ALA A 288 -4.68 19.42 -2.74
C ALA A 288 -3.15 19.51 -2.62
N GLY A 289 -2.49 18.38 -2.37
CA GLY A 289 -1.04 18.27 -2.27
C GLY A 289 -0.62 16.89 -1.79
N THR A 290 0.67 16.59 -1.93
CA THR A 290 1.24 15.29 -1.59
C THR A 290 2.58 15.47 -0.87
N THR A 291 2.96 14.50 -0.06
CA THR A 291 4.31 14.42 0.51
C THR A 291 4.66 12.96 0.78
N GLY A 292 5.92 12.68 1.11
CA GLY A 292 6.32 11.35 1.51
C GLY A 292 7.46 11.36 2.49
N HIS A 293 7.43 10.43 3.44
CA HIS A 293 8.44 10.29 4.46
C HIS A 293 9.67 9.59 3.90
N SER A 294 10.84 10.26 3.99
CA SER A 294 12.09 9.77 3.42
C SER A 294 11.91 9.40 1.94
N GLN A 295 12.19 8.15 1.54
CA GLN A 295 12.05 7.66 0.17
C GLN A 295 10.63 7.80 -0.43
N GLY A 296 9.59 7.91 0.41
CA GLY A 296 8.21 8.10 -0.06
C GLY A 296 8.03 9.39 -0.86
N ILE A 297 8.94 10.37 -0.73
CA ILE A 297 8.87 11.61 -1.52
C ILE A 297 9.01 11.36 -3.03
N ILE A 298 9.69 10.27 -3.42
CA ILE A 298 9.86 9.89 -4.84
C ILE A 298 8.53 9.43 -5.44
N THR A 299 7.77 8.59 -4.72
CA THR A 299 6.45 8.14 -5.17
C THR A 299 5.42 9.26 -5.09
N ALA A 300 5.48 10.11 -4.06
CA ALA A 300 4.67 11.32 -3.96
C ALA A 300 4.82 12.20 -5.21
N ALA A 301 6.06 12.51 -5.61
CA ALA A 301 6.35 13.30 -6.80
C ALA A 301 5.84 12.63 -8.09
N ALA A 302 5.96 11.31 -8.23
CA ALA A 302 5.41 10.58 -9.38
C ALA A 302 3.89 10.78 -9.51
N THR A 303 3.15 10.74 -8.38
CA THR A 303 1.70 10.97 -8.38
C THR A 303 1.29 12.40 -8.72
N ALA A 304 2.16 13.38 -8.47
CA ALA A 304 1.92 14.78 -8.81
C ALA A 304 2.04 15.07 -10.32
N VAL A 305 2.69 14.19 -11.07
CA VAL A 305 2.95 14.34 -12.51
C VAL A 305 2.04 13.48 -13.38
N ALA A 306 1.70 12.27 -12.95
CA ALA A 306 0.93 11.32 -13.77
C ALA A 306 -0.46 11.83 -14.16
N ASP A 307 -0.84 11.72 -15.44
CA ASP A 307 -2.12 12.22 -15.95
C ASP A 307 -3.07 11.10 -16.43
N ASP A 308 -2.54 10.17 -17.21
CA ASP A 308 -3.25 9.04 -17.79
C ASP A 308 -2.49 7.72 -17.57
N TRP A 309 -3.04 6.60 -18.01
CA TRP A 309 -2.41 5.29 -17.82
C TRP A 309 -1.07 5.12 -18.57
N PRO A 310 -0.91 5.62 -19.81
CA PRO A 310 0.40 5.68 -20.47
C PRO A 310 1.46 6.47 -19.69
N SER A 311 1.18 7.72 -19.31
CA SER A 311 2.12 8.54 -18.52
C SER A 311 2.38 7.95 -17.14
N TRP A 312 1.39 7.29 -16.52
CA TRP A 312 1.56 6.53 -15.29
C TRP A 312 2.61 5.42 -15.41
N ARG A 313 2.61 4.64 -16.49
CA ARG A 313 3.63 3.62 -16.75
C ARG A 313 5.03 4.23 -16.90
N GLU A 314 5.14 5.41 -17.49
CA GLU A 314 6.42 6.12 -17.62
C GLU A 314 6.93 6.63 -16.27
N VAL A 315 6.09 7.33 -15.50
CA VAL A 315 6.52 7.90 -14.21
C VAL A 315 6.75 6.84 -13.14
N THR A 316 6.00 5.73 -13.16
CA THR A 316 6.22 4.61 -12.23
C THR A 316 7.54 3.91 -12.52
N ARG A 317 7.87 3.67 -13.80
CA ARG A 317 9.18 3.16 -14.22
C ARG A 317 10.29 4.10 -13.75
N ALA A 318 10.15 5.41 -13.97
CA ALA A 318 11.13 6.40 -13.53
C ALA A 318 11.32 6.41 -11.99
N ALA A 319 10.23 6.37 -11.23
CA ALA A 319 10.26 6.34 -9.77
C ALA A 319 10.94 5.07 -9.24
N ILE A 320 10.60 3.90 -9.79
CA ILE A 320 11.18 2.61 -9.38
C ILE A 320 12.67 2.55 -9.75
N THR A 321 13.06 3.01 -10.94
CA THR A 321 14.47 3.12 -11.33
C THR A 321 15.24 4.05 -10.38
N THR A 322 14.66 5.19 -10.01
CA THR A 322 15.28 6.12 -9.06
C THR A 322 15.46 5.49 -7.69
N LEU A 323 14.42 4.84 -7.15
CA LEU A 323 14.47 4.15 -5.86
C LEU A 323 15.47 2.99 -5.85
N PHE A 324 15.57 2.25 -6.96
CA PHE A 324 16.59 1.22 -7.13
C PHE A 324 18.00 1.80 -6.99
N TRP A 325 18.31 2.87 -7.74
CA TRP A 325 19.64 3.48 -7.71
C TRP A 325 19.95 4.16 -6.36
N ILE A 326 18.94 4.77 -5.71
CA ILE A 326 19.08 5.25 -4.33
C ILE A 326 19.53 4.11 -3.42
N GLY A 327 18.82 2.97 -3.44
CA GLY A 327 19.17 1.82 -2.61
C GLY A 327 20.55 1.25 -2.91
N VAL A 328 20.88 1.05 -4.18
CA VAL A 328 22.16 0.48 -4.64
C VAL A 328 23.34 1.38 -4.29
N ARG A 329 23.31 2.65 -4.69
CA ARG A 329 24.46 3.54 -4.54
C ARG A 329 24.68 3.96 -3.10
N THR A 330 23.62 4.13 -2.30
CA THR A 330 23.79 4.36 -0.85
C THR A 330 24.39 3.16 -0.14
N GLN A 331 24.02 1.94 -0.53
CA GLN A 331 24.64 0.72 0.01
C GLN A 331 26.12 0.60 -0.39
N GLN A 332 26.46 0.90 -1.64
CA GLN A 332 27.85 0.90 -2.09
C GLN A 332 28.69 1.93 -1.34
N ALA A 333 28.24 3.18 -1.24
CA ALA A 333 28.91 4.22 -0.47
C ALA A 333 29.06 3.84 1.01
N TRP A 334 28.04 3.23 1.61
CA TRP A 334 28.11 2.77 3.00
C TRP A 334 29.13 1.63 3.20
N ASN A 335 29.28 0.74 2.23
CA ASN A 335 30.22 -0.38 2.29
C ASN A 335 31.68 0.05 2.16
N THR A 336 31.99 1.19 1.53
CA THR A 336 33.37 1.70 1.41
C THR A 336 33.85 2.42 2.67
N LEU A 337 32.92 2.85 3.54
CA LEU A 337 33.26 3.63 4.72
C LEU A 337 33.88 2.79 5.84
N GLN A 338 35.10 3.16 6.23
CA GLN A 338 35.85 2.51 7.31
C GLN A 338 35.16 2.62 8.68
N CYS A 339 34.28 3.62 8.87
CA CYS A 339 33.54 3.77 10.12
C CYS A 339 32.41 2.76 10.29
N ASN A 340 32.07 1.99 9.24
CA ASN A 340 31.15 0.87 9.28
C ASN A 340 31.81 -0.32 10.01
N THR A 341 31.97 -0.17 11.34
CA THR A 341 32.70 -1.13 12.18
C THR A 341 31.81 -2.28 12.64
N THR A 342 32.40 -3.46 12.78
CA THR A 342 31.73 -4.67 13.28
C THR A 342 31.11 -4.49 14.66
N VAL A 343 29.85 -4.88 14.78
CA VAL A 343 29.11 -5.06 16.03
C VAL A 343 29.40 -6.46 16.55
N SER A 344 29.78 -6.61 17.82
CA SER A 344 30.05 -7.94 18.39
C SER A 344 28.76 -8.69 18.74
N GLU A 345 28.81 -10.02 18.76
CA GLU A 345 27.67 -10.86 19.19
C GLU A 345 27.14 -10.46 20.58
N ALA A 346 28.05 -10.10 21.51
CA ALA A 346 27.67 -9.62 22.83
C ALA A 346 26.86 -8.31 22.79
N MET A 347 27.19 -7.38 21.89
CA MET A 347 26.41 -6.14 21.70
C MET A 347 25.04 -6.44 21.08
N VAL A 348 24.97 -7.38 20.14
CA VAL A 348 23.72 -7.83 19.54
C VAL A 348 22.81 -8.43 20.61
N GLN A 349 23.32 -9.39 21.38
CA GLN A 349 22.57 -10.06 22.43
C GLN A 349 22.09 -9.08 23.50
N ASP A 350 22.97 -8.20 23.99
CA ASP A 350 22.60 -7.18 24.97
C ASP A 350 21.48 -6.26 24.46
N SER A 351 21.52 -5.85 23.20
CA SER A 351 20.45 -5.01 22.61
C SER A 351 19.12 -5.77 22.51
N ILE A 352 19.17 -7.05 22.13
CA ILE A 352 17.98 -7.92 22.04
C ILE A 352 17.37 -8.14 23.44
N ASP A 353 18.18 -8.42 24.45
CA ASP A 353 17.75 -8.66 25.84
C ASP A 353 17.03 -7.44 26.44
N HIS A 354 17.33 -6.24 25.94
CA HIS A 354 16.68 -4.99 26.34
C HIS A 354 15.53 -4.55 25.41
N GLY A 355 15.14 -5.39 24.44
CA GLY A 355 14.01 -5.13 23.53
C GLY A 355 14.30 -4.11 22.42
N GLU A 356 15.57 -3.80 22.17
CA GLU A 356 16.01 -2.72 21.28
C GLU A 356 16.23 -3.18 19.83
N ARG A 357 16.19 -4.50 19.59
CA ARG A 357 16.60 -5.20 18.34
C ARG A 357 18.11 -5.18 18.10
N ALA A 358 18.54 -5.95 17.10
CA ALA A 358 19.93 -5.97 16.66
C ALA A 358 20.37 -4.58 16.17
N PRO A 359 21.60 -4.12 16.52
CA PRO A 359 22.10 -2.83 16.08
C PRO A 359 22.13 -2.66 14.57
N SER A 360 21.59 -1.54 14.11
CA SER A 360 21.53 -1.11 12.72
C SER A 360 21.97 0.35 12.62
N PRO A 361 22.12 0.94 11.42
CA PRO A 361 22.66 2.29 11.25
C PRO A 361 21.65 3.40 11.51
N MET A 362 20.44 3.08 11.98
CA MET A 362 19.42 4.06 12.37
C MET A 362 18.69 3.63 13.65
N LEU A 363 18.66 4.49 14.66
CA LEU A 363 18.07 4.25 15.98
C LEU A 363 16.87 5.18 16.20
N SER A 364 15.68 4.61 16.34
CA SER A 364 14.48 5.36 16.77
C SER A 364 14.52 5.58 18.28
N VAL A 365 14.33 6.82 18.72
CA VAL A 365 14.29 7.23 20.14
C VAL A 365 12.95 7.88 20.44
N ARG A 366 12.27 7.43 21.49
CA ARG A 366 10.95 7.93 21.92
C ARG A 366 10.98 8.41 23.37
N GLY A 367 10.13 9.38 23.68
CA GLY A 367 9.84 9.86 25.05
C GLY A 367 10.78 10.92 25.60
N LEU A 368 11.96 11.13 25.00
CA LEU A 368 12.91 12.18 25.38
C LEU A 368 12.63 13.49 24.62
N ALA A 369 13.00 14.63 25.21
CA ALA A 369 13.00 15.91 24.49
C ALA A 369 14.19 15.98 23.52
N ARG A 370 14.10 16.83 22.49
CA ARG A 370 15.15 16.95 21.46
C ARG A 370 16.51 17.30 22.05
N GLU A 371 16.53 18.20 23.03
CA GLU A 371 17.74 18.67 23.71
C GLU A 371 18.40 17.54 24.51
N ASP A 372 17.61 16.63 25.07
CA ASP A 372 18.11 15.47 25.81
C ASP A 372 18.78 14.47 24.85
N VAL A 373 18.13 14.19 23.72
CA VAL A 373 18.69 13.32 22.68
C VAL A 373 19.97 13.93 22.11
N GLN A 374 19.97 15.23 21.82
CA GLN A 374 21.15 15.93 21.30
C GLN A 374 22.32 15.85 22.29
N ARG A 375 22.09 16.02 23.59
CA ARG A 375 23.14 15.86 24.62
C ARG A 375 23.74 14.45 24.63
N CYS A 376 22.92 13.42 24.47
CA CYS A 376 23.39 12.03 24.35
C CYS A 376 24.18 11.81 23.06
N VAL A 377 23.73 12.36 21.93
CA VAL A 377 24.43 12.31 20.64
C VAL A 377 25.79 13.01 20.73
N ASP A 378 25.84 14.24 21.25
CA ASP A 378 27.09 15.00 21.42
C ASP A 378 28.06 14.28 22.35
N ALA A 379 27.56 13.70 23.44
CA ALA A 379 28.36 12.90 24.35
C ALA A 379 28.96 11.66 23.67
N THR A 380 28.19 11.01 22.80
CA THR A 380 28.63 9.83 22.05
C THR A 380 29.63 10.22 20.97
N ASN A 381 29.41 11.34 20.28
CA ASN A 381 30.32 11.89 19.26
C ASN A 381 31.72 12.23 19.83
N ARG A 382 31.85 12.56 21.12
CA ARG A 382 33.16 12.80 21.75
C ARG A 382 34.08 11.57 21.80
N TYR A 383 33.56 10.36 21.59
CA TYR A 383 34.35 9.13 21.61
C TYR A 383 35.02 8.79 20.27
N PHE A 384 34.74 9.54 19.19
CA PHE A 384 35.40 9.33 17.90
C PHE A 384 36.85 9.83 17.94
N LYS A 385 37.81 8.93 17.63
CA LYS A 385 39.27 9.18 17.75
C LYS A 385 39.85 10.28 16.85
N HIS A 386 39.03 10.96 16.05
CA HIS A 386 39.47 12.02 15.13
C HIS A 386 38.53 13.25 15.10
N GLY A 387 37.66 13.42 16.11
CA GLY A 387 36.72 14.54 16.14
C GLY A 387 35.62 14.48 15.08
N GLY A 388 35.40 13.32 14.46
CA GLY A 388 34.33 13.12 13.48
C GLY A 388 32.95 13.11 14.12
N HIS A 389 32.02 13.89 13.57
CA HIS A 389 30.61 13.92 13.94
C HIS A 389 29.83 12.94 13.04
N TYR A 390 29.82 11.65 13.41
CA TYR A 390 29.18 10.60 12.61
C TYR A 390 27.74 10.30 13.04
N LEU A 391 27.34 10.69 14.24
CA LEU A 391 25.96 10.57 14.71
C LEU A 391 25.24 11.92 14.63
N ALA A 392 24.05 11.91 14.04
CA ALA A 392 23.18 13.09 13.98
C ALA A 392 21.72 12.70 14.18
N ILE A 393 20.92 13.59 14.77
CA ILE A 393 19.46 13.50 14.70
C ILE A 393 19.07 13.79 13.26
N THR A 394 18.63 12.77 12.55
CA THR A 394 18.34 12.81 11.12
C THR A 394 16.86 12.93 10.82
N MET A 395 16.02 12.52 11.77
CA MET A 395 14.57 12.62 11.62
C MET A 395 13.92 13.10 12.91
N THR A 396 13.00 14.05 12.77
CA THR A 396 12.05 14.48 13.79
C THR A 396 10.68 14.02 13.34
N ASN A 397 10.22 12.90 13.89
CA ASN A 397 8.93 12.30 13.54
C ASN A 397 7.79 12.88 14.39
N GLY A 398 8.13 13.58 15.47
CA GLY A 398 7.21 14.32 16.33
C GLY A 398 7.94 14.88 17.54
N PRO A 399 7.24 15.55 18.47
CA PRO A 399 7.85 16.33 19.55
C PRO A 399 8.80 15.55 20.47
N ARG A 400 8.59 14.23 20.59
CA ARG A 400 9.38 13.31 21.40
C ARG A 400 9.66 11.99 20.67
N HIS A 401 9.72 12.01 19.34
CA HIS A 401 10.07 10.84 18.53
C HIS A 401 11.08 11.25 17.47
N PHE A 402 12.31 10.79 17.64
CA PHE A 402 13.43 11.13 16.79
C PHE A 402 14.08 9.88 16.21
N VAL A 403 14.84 10.04 15.15
CA VAL A 403 15.75 9.01 14.64
C VAL A 403 17.16 9.59 14.60
N VAL A 404 18.12 8.79 15.09
CA VAL A 404 19.54 9.11 15.03
C VAL A 404 20.21 8.12 14.07
N SER A 405 20.91 8.64 13.07
CA SER A 405 21.63 7.82 12.08
C SER A 405 23.14 7.86 12.30
N GLY A 406 23.83 6.79 11.91
CA GLY A 406 25.28 6.69 11.88
C GLY A 406 25.77 5.26 12.08
N PRO A 407 27.05 5.02 12.40
CA PRO A 407 27.55 3.65 12.43
C PRO A 407 26.98 2.83 13.61
N PRO A 408 26.51 1.59 13.39
CA PRO A 408 25.72 0.81 14.36
C PRO A 408 26.38 0.65 15.73
N LYS A 409 27.69 0.42 15.76
CA LYS A 409 28.47 0.28 17.00
C LYS A 409 28.37 1.50 17.91
N TYR A 410 28.34 2.71 17.34
CA TYR A 410 28.24 3.94 18.12
C TYR A 410 26.80 4.26 18.50
N LEU A 411 25.84 3.90 17.65
CA LEU A 411 24.42 3.94 18.03
C LEU A 411 24.09 3.00 19.19
N TYR A 412 24.74 1.84 19.28
CA TYR A 412 24.68 1.00 20.49
C TYR A 412 25.19 1.74 21.73
N GLY A 413 26.34 2.44 21.62
CA GLY A 413 26.86 3.27 22.71
C GLY A 413 25.90 4.39 23.13
N LEU A 414 25.24 5.04 22.16
CA LEU A 414 24.16 5.99 22.40
C LEU A 414 22.99 5.33 23.14
N ASN A 415 22.64 4.10 22.78
CA ASN A 415 21.57 3.34 23.41
C ASN A 415 21.81 3.12 24.91
N LEU A 416 23.05 2.80 25.29
CA LEU A 416 23.43 2.68 26.70
C LEU A 416 23.23 3.99 27.48
N GLN A 417 23.49 5.15 26.84
CA GLN A 417 23.22 6.46 27.44
C GLN A 417 21.72 6.70 27.60
N ILE A 418 20.90 6.28 26.64
CA ILE A 418 19.43 6.38 26.71
C ILE A 418 18.88 5.49 27.83
N ARG A 419 19.37 4.26 27.99
CA ARG A 419 19.01 3.39 29.13
C ARG A 419 19.30 4.07 30.46
N LYS A 420 20.47 4.69 30.60
CA LYS A 420 20.84 5.45 31.79
C LYS A 420 19.91 6.66 32.01
N ALA A 421 19.59 7.41 30.96
CA ALA A 421 18.66 8.53 31.04
C ALA A 421 17.26 8.08 31.50
N LYS A 422 16.76 6.96 30.98
CA LYS A 422 15.50 6.34 31.42
C LYS A 422 15.53 5.99 32.91
N GLN A 423 16.58 5.33 33.37
CA GLN A 423 16.74 4.97 34.79
C GLN A 423 16.75 6.21 35.71
N LEU A 424 17.46 7.27 35.31
CA LEU A 424 17.48 8.52 36.08
C LEU A 424 16.11 9.21 36.12
N LEU A 425 15.33 9.14 35.04
CA LEU A 425 13.96 9.66 35.00
C LEU A 425 13.01 8.86 35.90
N MET A 426 13.16 7.54 35.99
CA MET A 426 12.42 6.69 36.93
C MET A 426 12.74 7.08 38.37
N GLN A 427 14.02 7.21 38.71
CA GLN A 427 14.45 7.58 40.07
C GLN A 427 13.96 8.98 40.50
N ARG A 428 13.90 9.94 39.57
CA ARG A 428 13.44 11.30 39.86
C ARG A 428 11.93 11.41 40.02
N ASN A 429 11.16 10.51 39.41
CA ASN A 429 9.70 10.49 39.44
C ASN A 429 9.19 9.20 40.10
N ALA A 430 9.71 8.86 41.29
CA ALA A 430 9.35 7.61 41.98
C ALA A 430 7.84 7.47 42.27
N ASP A 431 7.10 8.58 42.30
CA ASP A 431 5.64 8.61 42.50
C ASP A 431 4.84 8.57 41.17
N ASP A 432 5.49 8.69 40.01
CA ASP A 432 4.86 8.71 38.67
C ASP A 432 5.81 8.13 37.58
N ASP A 433 5.81 6.80 37.47
CA ASP A 433 6.58 6.06 36.47
C ASP A 433 6.10 6.26 35.02
N SER A 434 4.95 6.91 34.80
CA SER A 434 4.32 7.03 33.48
C SER A 434 5.22 7.73 32.46
N LYS A 435 5.96 8.76 32.89
CA LYS A 435 6.87 9.52 32.01
C LYS A 435 8.08 8.71 31.58
N ALA A 436 8.61 7.87 32.46
CA ALA A 436 9.78 7.04 32.14
C ALA A 436 9.40 5.79 31.34
N ALA A 437 8.16 5.29 31.49
CA ALA A 437 7.65 4.17 30.72
C ALA A 437 7.63 4.44 29.20
N VAL A 438 7.39 5.70 28.79
CA VAL A 438 7.36 6.12 27.38
C VAL A 438 8.77 6.26 26.78
N VAL A 439 9.81 6.39 27.62
CA VAL A 439 11.19 6.47 27.14
C VAL A 439 11.66 5.10 26.65
N GLY A 440 12.13 5.06 25.41
CA GLY A 440 12.67 3.85 24.83
C GLY A 440 13.34 4.12 23.50
N SER A 441 14.11 3.14 23.06
CA SER A 441 14.86 3.20 21.83
C SER A 441 14.87 1.84 21.15
N ARG A 442 14.88 1.85 19.82
CA ARG A 442 14.79 0.64 19.01
C ARG A 442 15.48 0.87 17.67
N PHE A 443 16.33 -0.06 17.28
CA PHE A 443 16.97 -0.06 15.98
C PHE A 443 15.94 -0.31 14.88
N LEU A 444 16.09 0.42 13.77
CA LEU A 444 15.25 0.28 12.59
C LEU A 444 15.79 -0.84 11.69
N ASP A 445 14.91 -1.56 11.00
CA ASP A 445 15.33 -2.62 10.07
C ASP A 445 15.72 -1.97 8.74
N VAL A 446 16.93 -1.40 8.70
CA VAL A 446 17.54 -0.70 7.56
C VAL A 446 19.03 -1.01 7.49
N SER A 447 19.63 -0.96 6.31
CA SER A 447 21.05 -1.31 6.11
C SER A 447 21.99 -0.13 5.89
N VAL A 448 21.46 1.09 5.70
CA VAL A 448 22.26 2.32 5.48
C VAL A 448 21.77 3.48 6.36
N PRO A 449 22.64 4.41 6.76
CA PRO A 449 22.28 5.58 7.56
C PRO A 449 21.73 6.70 6.66
N PHE A 450 20.49 6.57 6.16
CA PHE A 450 19.85 7.63 5.39
C PHE A 450 19.84 8.97 6.13
N HIS A 451 19.76 10.05 5.35
CA HIS A 451 19.73 11.44 5.81
C HIS A 451 21.02 11.88 6.52
N THR A 452 22.18 11.36 6.06
CA THR A 452 23.50 11.70 6.61
C THR A 452 24.46 12.16 5.54
N ASN A 453 25.46 12.95 5.94
CA ASN A 453 26.60 13.28 5.08
C ASN A 453 27.51 12.09 4.76
N LEU A 454 27.32 10.95 5.44
CA LEU A 454 28.07 9.74 5.16
C LEU A 454 27.73 9.15 3.80
N LEU A 455 26.58 9.52 3.23
CA LEU A 455 26.12 9.04 1.94
C LEU A 455 26.28 10.09 0.82
N ASP A 456 27.00 11.19 1.06
CA ASP A 456 27.17 12.28 0.07
C ASP A 456 27.72 11.77 -1.27
N GLU A 457 28.65 10.81 -1.24
CA GLU A 457 29.25 10.22 -2.45
C GLU A 457 28.18 9.59 -3.36
N ALA A 458 27.15 8.97 -2.75
CA ALA A 458 26.08 8.29 -3.48
C ALA A 458 25.25 9.26 -4.34
N ILE A 459 25.11 10.53 -3.94
CA ILE A 459 24.27 11.50 -4.66
C ILE A 459 24.73 11.66 -6.10
N SER A 460 26.03 11.89 -6.31
CA SER A 460 26.59 12.04 -7.67
C SER A 460 26.48 10.76 -8.50
N MET A 461 26.62 9.58 -7.87
CA MET A 461 26.46 8.30 -8.55
C MET A 461 25.02 8.15 -9.05
N ILE A 462 24.05 8.37 -8.15
CA ILE A 462 22.62 8.28 -8.44
C ILE A 462 22.24 9.24 -9.55
N GLN A 463 22.65 10.51 -9.46
CA GLN A 463 22.37 11.53 -10.48
C GLN A 463 22.90 11.11 -11.86
N ASN A 464 24.07 10.46 -11.92
CA ASN A 464 24.57 9.94 -13.19
C ASN A 464 23.78 8.73 -13.70
N ASP A 465 23.30 7.84 -12.82
CA ASP A 465 22.48 6.68 -13.21
C ASP A 465 21.07 7.08 -13.68
N VAL A 466 20.53 8.19 -13.16
CA VAL A 466 19.18 8.69 -13.50
C VAL A 466 19.18 9.93 -14.39
N LYS A 467 20.32 10.27 -15.01
CA LYS A 467 20.49 11.49 -15.82
C LYS A 467 19.50 11.63 -16.99
N ASP A 468 19.01 10.50 -17.50
CA ASP A 468 18.07 10.44 -18.62
C ASP A 468 16.60 10.54 -18.14
N ILE A 469 16.37 10.58 -16.81
CA ILE A 469 15.06 10.78 -16.20
C ILE A 469 14.89 12.26 -15.88
N LEU A 470 13.96 12.91 -16.60
CA LEU A 470 13.64 14.32 -16.41
C LEU A 470 12.31 14.48 -15.65
N LEU A 471 12.37 15.08 -14.47
CA LEU A 471 11.21 15.48 -13.69
C LEU A 471 11.17 17.01 -13.59
N GLN A 472 10.40 17.64 -14.47
CA GLN A 472 10.28 19.09 -14.49
C GLN A 472 9.31 19.58 -13.40
N SER A 473 9.66 20.67 -12.72
CA SER A 473 8.77 21.33 -11.75
C SER A 473 7.43 21.71 -12.39
N SER A 474 7.43 22.19 -13.64
CA SER A 474 6.23 22.53 -14.40
C SER A 474 5.29 21.35 -14.67
N ALA A 475 5.77 20.12 -14.55
CA ALA A 475 4.95 18.92 -14.69
C ALA A 475 4.24 18.53 -13.38
N MET A 476 4.67 19.07 -12.24
CA MET A 476 4.02 18.85 -10.94
C MET A 476 2.76 19.72 -10.86
N THR A 477 1.60 19.09 -11.02
CA THR A 477 0.31 19.83 -11.08
C THR A 477 -0.31 20.08 -9.70
N ILE A 478 0.19 19.41 -8.66
CA ILE A 478 -0.15 19.64 -7.25
C ILE A 478 1.13 19.86 -6.45
N PRO A 479 1.09 20.62 -5.34
CA PRO A 479 2.25 20.83 -4.48
C PRO A 479 2.82 19.51 -3.95
N VAL A 480 4.14 19.39 -3.96
CA VAL A 480 4.87 18.29 -3.34
C VAL A 480 5.65 18.86 -2.16
N PHE A 481 5.14 18.67 -0.95
CA PHE A 481 5.78 19.25 0.24
C PHE A 481 7.04 18.48 0.60
N ASN A 482 8.18 19.16 0.67
CA ASN A 482 9.46 18.55 0.99
C ASN A 482 9.49 18.06 2.45
N THR A 483 10.44 17.16 2.73
CA THR A 483 10.55 16.49 4.03
C THR A 483 11.26 17.28 5.11
N GLU A 484 11.95 18.37 4.78
CA GLU A 484 12.82 19.12 5.70
C GLU A 484 12.09 20.29 6.36
N ASP A 485 11.24 21.00 5.61
CA ASP A 485 10.53 22.18 6.11
C ASP A 485 9.08 22.33 5.61
N GLY A 486 8.62 21.43 4.74
CA GLY A 486 7.25 21.44 4.22
C GLY A 486 6.98 22.44 3.10
N GLN A 487 8.01 23.09 2.54
CA GLN A 487 7.85 23.92 1.34
C GLN A 487 7.61 23.06 0.09
N ASP A 488 6.89 23.63 -0.88
CA ASP A 488 6.62 22.96 -2.15
C ASP A 488 7.89 22.85 -3.01
N THR A 489 8.33 21.62 -3.30
CA THR A 489 9.49 21.36 -4.15
C THR A 489 9.33 21.87 -5.58
N GLY A 490 8.08 22.01 -6.06
CA GLY A 490 7.80 22.54 -7.39
C GLY A 490 7.94 24.06 -7.51
N SER A 491 7.96 24.78 -6.38
CA SER A 491 7.95 26.26 -6.36
C SER A 491 9.34 26.89 -6.55
N GLU A 492 10.41 26.11 -6.43
CA GLU A 492 11.79 26.55 -6.66
C GLU A 492 12.05 26.60 -8.19
N ALA A 493 11.74 27.73 -8.82
CA ALA A 493 11.72 27.95 -10.27
C ALA A 493 13.06 27.73 -11.02
N ASP A 494 14.16 27.45 -10.31
CA ASP A 494 15.52 27.49 -10.85
C ASP A 494 16.16 26.10 -11.11
N GLU A 495 15.51 24.98 -10.74
CA GLU A 495 16.04 23.64 -11.03
C GLU A 495 15.46 23.03 -12.31
N ALA A 496 16.34 22.70 -13.27
CA ALA A 496 15.97 22.05 -14.53
C ALA A 496 15.42 20.61 -14.33
N ASN A 497 15.80 19.93 -13.24
CA ASN A 497 15.35 18.58 -12.90
C ASN A 497 15.17 18.43 -11.38
N VAL A 498 13.91 18.46 -10.92
CA VAL A 498 13.55 18.36 -9.48
C VAL A 498 13.99 17.02 -8.89
N LEU A 499 14.20 15.99 -9.73
CA LEU A 499 14.69 14.69 -9.28
C LEU A 499 15.98 14.77 -8.47
N HIS A 500 16.89 15.70 -8.81
CA HIS A 500 18.15 15.87 -8.08
C HIS A 500 17.89 16.30 -6.63
N LYS A 501 17.02 17.28 -6.42
CA LYS A 501 16.58 17.70 -5.08
C LYS A 501 15.90 16.58 -4.33
N LEU A 502 15.02 15.81 -4.99
CA LEU A 502 14.36 14.67 -4.35
C LEU A 502 15.35 13.61 -3.89
N VAL A 503 16.38 13.31 -4.68
CA VAL A 503 17.46 12.40 -4.27
C VAL A 503 18.20 12.95 -3.04
N GLU A 504 18.51 14.25 -3.00
CA GLU A 504 19.12 14.86 -1.81
C GLU A 504 18.24 14.74 -0.55
N LEU A 505 16.92 14.93 -0.70
CA LEU A 505 15.96 14.82 0.40
C LEU A 505 15.93 13.42 1.03
N VAL A 506 16.20 12.39 0.24
CA VAL A 506 16.25 10.99 0.72
C VAL A 506 17.63 10.65 1.28
N VAL A 507 18.70 11.02 0.57
CA VAL A 507 20.06 10.56 0.90
C VAL A 507 20.67 11.36 2.05
N ARG A 508 20.47 12.69 2.06
CA ARG A 508 21.30 13.61 2.85
C ARG A 508 20.55 14.55 3.79
N ARG A 509 19.45 15.15 3.32
CA ARG A 509 18.71 16.16 4.11
C ARG A 509 17.97 15.50 5.25
N SER A 510 17.80 16.21 6.36
CA SER A 510 17.03 15.71 7.50
C SER A 510 15.54 15.72 7.22
N VAL A 511 14.79 14.87 7.91
CA VAL A 511 13.32 14.86 7.88
C VAL A 511 12.78 15.57 9.11
N ASP A 512 11.94 16.58 8.94
CA ASP A 512 11.11 17.19 9.98
C ASP A 512 9.64 16.95 9.62
N TRP A 513 9.14 15.76 10.02
CA TRP A 513 7.84 15.28 9.59
C TRP A 513 6.70 16.16 10.13
N GLU A 514 6.86 16.75 11.32
CA GLU A 514 5.86 17.63 11.92
C GLU A 514 5.66 18.89 11.07
N LYS A 515 6.75 19.47 10.56
CA LYS A 515 6.69 20.59 9.61
C LYS A 515 6.16 20.19 8.24
N ALA A 516 6.64 19.05 7.72
CA ALA A 516 6.24 18.56 6.40
C ALA A 516 4.72 18.35 6.27
N ILE A 517 4.05 18.02 7.37
CA ILE A 517 2.59 17.79 7.41
C ILE A 517 1.81 18.91 8.09
N GLU A 518 2.43 20.03 8.44
CA GLU A 518 1.75 21.11 9.19
C GLU A 518 0.51 21.62 8.42
N THR A 519 0.62 21.75 7.11
CA THR A 519 -0.45 22.15 6.20
C THR A 519 -1.59 21.10 6.10
N LEU A 520 -1.32 19.85 6.47
CA LEU A 520 -2.25 18.72 6.42
C LEU A 520 -3.08 18.58 7.72
N ALA A 521 -2.70 19.27 8.81
CA ALA A 521 -3.19 19.03 10.17
C ALA A 521 -4.73 19.07 10.36
N THR A 522 -5.47 19.76 9.50
CA THR A 522 -6.94 19.91 9.62
C THR A 522 -7.73 19.17 8.54
N HIS A 523 -7.04 18.40 7.69
CA HIS A 523 -7.57 17.85 6.46
C HIS A 523 -7.63 16.31 6.48
N THR A 524 -8.25 15.72 5.46
CA THR A 524 -8.24 14.27 5.27
C THR A 524 -6.94 13.88 4.56
N VAL A 525 -6.22 12.90 5.09
CA VAL A 525 -5.00 12.36 4.48
C VAL A 525 -5.20 10.91 4.09
N LEU A 526 -4.83 10.58 2.85
CA LEU A 526 -4.77 9.21 2.37
C LEU A 526 -3.34 8.68 2.50
N ASP A 527 -3.18 7.59 3.24
CA ASP A 527 -1.90 6.90 3.41
C ASP A 527 -1.78 5.75 2.41
N PHE A 528 -0.84 5.89 1.48
CA PHE A 528 -0.47 4.85 0.51
C PHE A 528 0.81 4.10 0.92
N GLY A 529 1.40 4.45 2.06
CA GLY A 529 2.58 3.81 2.60
C GLY A 529 2.32 2.39 3.13
N PRO A 530 3.37 1.56 3.19
CA PRO A 530 3.24 0.20 3.72
C PRO A 530 3.00 0.20 5.24
N GLY A 531 2.50 -0.93 5.75
CA GLY A 531 2.39 -1.21 7.19
C GLY A 531 1.08 -0.79 7.86
N GLY A 532 0.10 -0.32 7.09
CA GLY A 532 -1.27 -0.04 7.55
C GLY A 532 -1.32 0.81 8.83
N VAL A 533 -1.93 0.29 9.90
CA VAL A 533 -2.07 1.02 11.18
C VAL A 533 -0.74 1.35 11.88
N HIS A 534 0.35 0.74 11.44
CA HIS A 534 1.72 0.98 11.89
C HIS A 534 2.58 1.72 10.86
N GLY A 535 1.97 2.13 9.73
CA GLY A 535 2.58 2.95 8.68
C GLY A 535 2.82 4.39 9.13
N ILE A 536 3.07 5.27 8.16
CA ILE A 536 3.55 6.64 8.42
C ILE A 536 2.53 7.46 9.19
N SER A 537 1.25 7.24 8.92
CA SER A 537 0.16 7.91 9.64
C SER A 537 0.11 7.59 11.13
N SER A 538 0.79 6.55 11.60
CA SER A 538 0.91 6.30 13.04
C SER A 538 1.76 7.34 13.79
N LEU A 539 2.54 8.14 13.05
CA LEU A 539 3.35 9.23 13.59
C LEU A 539 2.56 10.53 13.78
N SER A 540 1.41 10.65 13.10
CA SER A 540 0.58 11.85 13.08
C SER A 540 -0.70 11.63 13.88
N SER A 541 -0.86 12.35 14.98
CA SER A 541 -2.08 12.23 15.83
C SER A 541 -3.13 13.30 15.53
N SER A 542 -2.77 14.34 14.78
CA SER A 542 -3.61 15.52 14.51
C SER A 542 -4.49 15.39 13.26
N VAL A 543 -4.23 14.41 12.40
CA VAL A 543 -4.83 14.35 11.05
C VAL A 543 -5.88 13.25 10.96
N ARG A 544 -6.98 13.50 10.23
CA ARG A 544 -7.92 12.43 9.85
C ARG A 544 -7.30 11.59 8.75
N VAL A 545 -6.96 10.35 9.07
CA VAL A 545 -6.26 9.45 8.14
C VAL A 545 -7.21 8.40 7.59
N ILE A 546 -7.09 8.10 6.30
CA ILE A 546 -7.63 6.89 5.67
C ILE A 546 -6.46 6.05 5.13
N LEU A 547 -6.35 4.80 5.57
CA LEU A 547 -5.34 3.86 5.10
C LEU A 547 -5.78 3.25 3.78
N ALA A 548 -5.27 3.76 2.65
CA ALA A 548 -5.66 3.32 1.32
C ALA A 548 -5.22 1.89 0.99
N GLY A 549 -4.21 1.39 1.71
CA GLY A 549 -3.71 0.01 1.57
C GLY A 549 -4.42 -1.04 2.41
N THR A 550 -5.17 -0.65 3.45
CA THR A 550 -5.76 -1.59 4.42
C THR A 550 -7.28 -1.68 4.24
N LEU A 551 -7.80 -2.87 3.93
CA LEU A 551 -9.23 -3.05 3.63
C LEU A 551 -10.15 -2.68 4.81
N GLY A 552 -9.77 -3.06 6.03
CA GLY A 552 -10.52 -2.79 7.25
C GLY A 552 -9.67 -3.01 8.50
N GLY A 553 -10.18 -2.58 9.64
CA GLY A 553 -9.52 -2.80 10.93
C GLY A 553 -10.32 -2.26 12.11
N ARG A 554 -9.75 -2.39 13.31
CA ARG A 554 -10.43 -2.07 14.58
C ARG A 554 -9.90 -0.82 15.28
N LYS A 555 -8.93 -0.12 14.68
CA LYS A 555 -8.30 1.05 15.31
C LYS A 555 -9.24 2.25 15.18
N ALA A 556 -9.77 2.71 16.30
CA ALA A 556 -10.62 3.89 16.34
C ALA A 556 -9.87 5.14 15.85
N GLY A 557 -10.58 6.05 15.20
CA GLY A 557 -10.04 7.32 14.70
C GLY A 557 -9.22 7.21 13.41
N VAL A 558 -9.16 6.03 12.79
CA VAL A 558 -8.49 5.78 11.51
C VAL A 558 -9.50 5.18 10.54
N GLY A 559 -9.57 5.74 9.33
CA GLY A 559 -10.33 5.18 8.23
C GLY A 559 -9.53 4.13 7.45
N TYR A 560 -10.23 3.30 6.69
CA TYR A 560 -9.73 2.19 5.91
C TYR A 560 -10.15 2.33 4.44
N LYS A 561 -9.65 1.45 3.57
CA LYS A 561 -9.88 1.51 2.12
C LYS A 561 -11.36 1.60 1.74
N GLY A 562 -12.26 0.95 2.49
CA GLY A 562 -13.70 1.06 2.28
C GLY A 562 -14.26 2.49 2.41
N ASP A 563 -13.66 3.32 3.26
CA ASP A 563 -14.07 4.71 3.52
C ASP A 563 -13.75 5.66 2.35
N LEU A 564 -12.95 5.23 1.37
CA LEU A 564 -12.73 5.97 0.12
C LEU A 564 -14.01 6.06 -0.73
N PHE A 565 -14.96 5.14 -0.49
CA PHE A 565 -16.18 4.97 -1.28
C PHE A 565 -17.46 5.32 -0.51
N MET A 566 -17.35 5.74 0.76
CA MET A 566 -18.50 6.09 1.62
C MET A 566 -18.81 7.58 1.62
#